data_AF-A0A1Q2YFZ9-F1
#
_entry.id   AF-A0A1Q2YFZ9-F1
#
_cell.length_a   1.000
_cell.length_b   1.000
_cell.length_c   1.000
_cell.angle_alpha   90.00
_cell.angle_beta   90.00
_cell.angle_gamma   90.00
#
_symmetry.space_group_name_H-M   'P 1'
#
loop_
_entity.id
_entity.type
_entity.pdbx_description
1 polymer ?
#
loop_
_entity_poly.entity_id
_entity_poly.type
_entity_poly.pdbx_seq_one_letter_code
_entity_poly.pdbx_strand_id
1 'polypeptide(L)'
;MTVLLCKPLTTPEDMVLGLDLESLGKILKQGNNEDYLTLIAEDNPDSLLIVFEDKKKDRISEFSLKLMDIDSDVLTIDDMDNDCSITMPSADFSKIARDFKTMSESLQIIVTKESVKFKAEGQIGSGSVIFKPHTDLDNPDESIKIDMNQPVNLTFGAKYLNDIVKASTLSSTITIKLTDKAPALFEFKLPSGYLRYYLAPKFEDEE
;
A
#
# COMPACT_ATOMS: atom_id res chain seq x y z
N MET A 1 7.29 16.10 1.60
CA MET A 1 6.48 16.30 2.81
C MET A 1 7.24 15.65 3.95
N THR A 2 8.06 16.43 4.63
CA THR A 2 8.71 15.95 5.86
C THR A 2 7.66 16.07 6.95
N VAL A 3 6.99 14.96 7.28
CA VAL A 3 6.17 14.91 8.48
C VAL A 3 7.14 14.95 9.66
N LEU A 4 7.44 16.16 10.13
CA LEU A 4 8.07 16.32 11.42
C LEU A 4 7.00 16.06 12.47
N LEU A 5 7.01 14.85 12.99
CA LEU A 5 6.49 14.51 14.31
C LEU A 5 7.28 15.31 15.35
N CYS A 6 7.08 16.63 15.38
CA CYS A 6 7.87 17.58 16.16
C CYS A 6 7.21 17.82 17.52
N LYS A 7 7.24 16.77 18.35
CA LYS A 7 7.40 16.74 19.81
C LYS A 7 7.20 15.29 20.24
N PRO A 8 7.86 14.82 21.32
CA PRO A 8 7.77 13.42 21.73
C PRO A 8 6.29 13.04 21.80
N LEU A 9 5.93 11.82 21.38
CA LEU A 9 4.63 11.24 21.68
C LEU A 9 4.45 11.29 23.21
N THR A 10 3.91 12.41 23.71
CA THR A 10 3.35 12.56 25.05
C THR A 10 1.85 12.45 24.89
N THR A 11 1.39 11.39 24.23
CA THR A 11 0.05 10.88 24.48
C THR A 11 0.19 9.94 25.67
N PRO A 12 -0.23 10.36 26.89
CA PRO A 12 -0.12 9.53 28.08
C PRO A 12 -0.99 8.26 28.02
N GLU A 13 -2.00 8.25 27.14
CA GLU A 13 -2.96 7.16 26.95
C GLU A 13 -3.27 6.97 25.45
N ASP A 14 -3.73 5.76 25.09
CA ASP A 14 -4.15 5.43 23.72
C ASP A 14 -5.38 6.26 23.32
N MET A 15 -5.32 6.96 22.18
CA MET A 15 -6.40 7.81 21.67
C MET A 15 -6.81 7.37 20.26
N VAL A 16 -8.11 7.17 20.04
CA VAL A 16 -8.69 6.84 18.74
C VAL A 16 -9.24 8.10 18.07
N LEU A 17 -8.79 8.36 16.85
CA LEU A 17 -9.25 9.49 16.04
C LEU A 17 -10.01 8.96 14.81
N GLY A 18 -11.34 9.00 14.84
CA GLY A 18 -12.17 8.59 13.70
C GLY A 18 -12.21 9.67 12.63
N LEU A 19 -11.69 9.36 11.44
CA LEU A 19 -11.48 10.33 10.35
C LEU A 19 -12.19 9.89 9.07
N ASP A 20 -12.90 10.82 8.43
CA ASP A 20 -13.31 10.65 7.03
C ASP A 20 -12.11 10.92 6.10
N LEU A 21 -11.63 9.87 5.43
CA LEU A 21 -10.45 9.94 4.57
C LEU A 21 -10.66 10.83 3.34
N GLU A 22 -11.90 11.00 2.86
CA GLU A 22 -12.19 11.91 1.74
C GLU A 22 -11.98 13.37 2.17
N SER A 23 -12.53 13.76 3.32
CA SER A 23 -12.37 15.08 3.91
C SER A 23 -10.91 15.36 4.28
N LEU A 24 -10.23 14.42 4.92
CA LEU A 24 -8.80 14.53 5.20
C LEU A 24 -8.00 14.73 3.90
N GLY A 25 -8.30 13.96 2.85
CA GLY A 25 -7.64 14.10 1.55
C GLY A 25 -7.85 15.47 0.90
N LYS A 26 -9.00 16.12 1.10
CA LYS A 26 -9.25 17.50 0.62
C LYS A 26 -8.40 18.52 1.37
N ILE A 27 -8.25 18.35 2.68
CA ILE A 27 -7.41 19.22 3.54
C ILE A 27 -5.92 19.04 3.22
N LEU A 28 -5.44 17.80 3.10
CA LEU A 28 -4.04 17.50 2.80
C LEU A 28 -3.58 18.10 1.47
N LYS A 29 -4.48 18.27 0.50
CA LYS A 29 -4.20 18.93 -0.79
C LYS A 29 -3.99 20.45 -0.68
N GLN A 30 -4.30 21.08 0.45
CA GLN A 30 -4.08 22.51 0.67
C GLN A 30 -2.64 22.83 1.09
N GLY A 31 -1.91 21.85 1.63
CA GLY A 31 -0.50 21.99 1.99
C GLY A 31 0.43 21.84 0.79
N ASN A 32 1.56 22.55 0.79
CA ASN A 32 2.62 22.31 -0.18
C ASN A 32 3.48 21.11 0.26
N ASN A 33 4.21 20.52 -0.70
CA ASN A 33 5.10 19.39 -0.44
C ASN A 33 6.22 19.68 0.57
N GLU A 34 6.60 20.94 0.76
CA GLU A 34 7.66 21.37 1.69
C GLU A 34 7.13 21.89 3.03
N ASP A 35 5.80 22.01 3.20
CA ASP A 35 5.21 22.51 4.44
C ASP A 35 5.42 21.50 5.57
N TYR A 36 5.59 22.01 6.79
CA TYR A 36 5.58 21.22 8.01
C TYR A 36 4.13 20.96 8.40
N LEU A 37 3.75 19.69 8.56
CA LEU A 37 2.41 19.27 8.96
C LEU A 37 2.39 18.95 10.46
N THR A 38 1.51 19.59 11.22
CA THR A 38 1.27 19.31 12.63
C THR A 38 -0.19 18.90 12.84
N LEU A 39 -0.39 17.82 13.61
CA LEU A 39 -1.71 17.32 14.02
C LEU A 39 -1.88 17.58 15.51
N ILE A 40 -2.98 18.22 15.89
CA ILE A 40 -3.27 18.63 17.27
C ILE A 40 -4.67 18.14 17.64
N ALA A 41 -4.76 17.31 18.68
CA ALA A 41 -6.01 16.85 19.25
C ALA A 41 -5.96 17.07 20.78
N GLU A 42 -7.10 17.44 21.35
CA GLU A 42 -7.32 17.53 22.80
C GLU A 42 -7.62 16.14 23.39
N ASP A 43 -7.69 16.02 24.71
CA ASP A 43 -7.88 14.73 25.39
C ASP A 43 -9.23 14.05 25.05
N ASN A 44 -10.29 14.84 24.83
CA ASN A 44 -11.59 14.38 24.33
C ASN A 44 -11.97 15.19 23.09
N PRO A 45 -11.39 14.88 21.93
CA PRO A 45 -11.49 15.76 20.77
C PRO A 45 -12.81 15.55 20.01
N ASP A 46 -13.55 16.63 19.75
CA ASP A 46 -14.63 16.66 18.75
C ASP A 46 -14.08 16.93 17.33
N SER A 47 -12.85 17.43 17.26
CA SER A 47 -12.17 17.77 16.00
C SER A 47 -10.65 17.63 16.10
N LEU A 48 -10.02 17.33 14.97
CA LEU A 48 -8.58 17.33 14.79
C LEU A 48 -8.16 18.65 14.13
N LEU A 49 -7.24 19.38 14.76
CA LEU A 49 -6.61 20.56 14.18
C LEU A 49 -5.38 20.15 13.36
N ILE A 50 -5.35 20.59 12.11
CA ILE A 50 -4.33 20.30 11.11
C ILE A 50 -3.67 21.62 10.72
N VAL A 51 -2.38 21.75 10.98
CA VAL A 51 -1.60 22.98 10.73
C VAL A 51 -0.52 22.71 9.69
N PHE A 52 -0.48 23.51 8.63
CA PHE A 52 0.61 23.55 7.65
C PHE A 52 1.42 24.83 7.85
N GLU A 53 2.73 24.70 8.03
CA GLU A 53 3.65 25.82 8.21
C GLU A 53 4.71 25.84 7.09
N ASP A 54 4.77 26.93 6.32
CA ASP A 54 5.87 27.23 5.40
C ASP A 54 6.83 28.22 6.08
N LYS A 55 7.93 27.70 6.64
CA LYS A 55 8.94 28.51 7.34
C LYS A 55 9.69 29.49 6.45
N LYS A 56 9.70 29.29 5.12
CA LYS A 56 10.40 30.19 4.19
C LYS A 56 9.56 31.42 3.90
N LYS A 57 8.22 31.28 3.89
CA LYS A 57 7.28 32.34 3.54
C LYS A 57 6.49 32.89 4.73
N ASP A 58 6.76 32.39 5.93
CA ASP A 58 6.03 32.74 7.14
C ASP A 58 4.51 32.59 6.98
N ARG A 59 4.12 31.50 6.30
CA ARG A 59 2.71 31.19 6.01
C ARG A 59 2.25 30.04 6.89
N ILE A 60 1.17 30.26 7.61
CA ILE A 60 0.49 29.24 8.41
C ILE A 60 -0.91 29.03 7.83
N SER A 61 -1.34 27.77 7.72
CA SER A 61 -2.69 27.39 7.30
C SER A 61 -3.26 26.38 8.29
N GLU A 62 -4.41 26.71 8.86
CA GLU A 62 -5.04 25.93 9.92
C GLU A 62 -6.40 25.41 9.45
N PHE A 63 -6.65 24.12 9.69
CA PHE A 63 -7.89 23.45 9.33
C PHE A 63 -8.39 22.63 10.51
N SER A 64 -9.67 22.76 10.86
CA SER A 64 -10.33 21.91 11.85
C SER A 64 -11.17 20.86 11.11
N LEU A 65 -10.85 19.59 11.33
CA LEU A 65 -11.55 18.44 10.77
C LEU A 65 -12.39 17.79 11.87
N LYS A 66 -13.72 17.73 11.67
CA LYS A 66 -14.61 17.03 12.61
C LYS A 66 -14.28 15.54 12.66
N LEU A 67 -14.21 15.01 13.87
CA LEU A 67 -14.04 13.59 14.10
C LEU A 67 -15.38 12.86 13.98
N MET A 68 -15.31 11.57 13.73
CA MET A 68 -16.46 10.68 13.69
C MET A 68 -16.29 9.61 14.77
N ASP A 69 -17.41 9.16 15.33
CA ASP A 69 -17.42 7.97 16.16
C ASP A 69 -17.28 6.74 15.27
N ILE A 70 -16.17 6.01 15.45
CA ILE A 70 -15.90 4.78 14.73
C ILE A 70 -15.58 3.72 15.77
N ASP A 71 -16.31 2.61 15.74
CA ASP A 71 -15.99 1.43 16.55
C ASP A 71 -14.63 0.89 16.09
N SER A 72 -13.64 0.91 17.00
CA SER A 72 -12.29 0.45 16.69
C SER A 72 -12.11 -1.01 17.08
N ASP A 73 -12.32 -1.91 16.13
CA ASP A 73 -11.84 -3.28 16.24
C ASP A 73 -10.43 -3.37 15.64
N VAL A 74 -9.41 -3.10 16.45
CA VAL A 74 -8.02 -3.27 16.01
C VAL A 74 -7.71 -4.75 15.91
N LEU A 75 -7.72 -5.28 14.68
CA LEU A 75 -7.26 -6.64 14.41
C LEU A 75 -5.73 -6.68 14.50
N THR A 76 -5.20 -7.39 15.48
CA THR A 76 -3.79 -7.77 15.50
C THR A 76 -3.57 -8.89 14.49
N ILE A 77 -2.78 -8.61 13.46
CA ILE A 77 -2.37 -9.60 12.46
C ILE A 77 -0.99 -10.11 12.85
N ASP A 78 -0.90 -11.39 13.17
CA ASP A 78 0.36 -12.05 13.47
C ASP A 78 1.22 -12.22 12.20
N ASP A 79 2.53 -12.35 12.38
CA ASP A 79 3.43 -12.68 11.28
C ASP A 79 3.11 -14.07 10.75
N MET A 80 2.61 -14.13 9.51
CA MET A 80 2.31 -15.39 8.83
C MET A 80 3.53 -15.89 8.06
N ASP A 81 3.79 -17.20 8.14
CA ASP A 81 4.73 -17.86 7.24
C ASP A 81 4.23 -17.76 5.80
N ASN A 82 5.10 -17.36 4.88
CA ASN A 82 4.76 -17.18 3.47
C ASN A 82 5.44 -18.25 2.62
N ASP A 83 4.72 -18.78 1.65
CA ASP A 83 5.24 -19.80 0.73
C ASP A 83 6.17 -19.16 -0.31
N CYS A 84 5.90 -17.91 -0.68
CA CYS A 84 6.73 -17.13 -1.58
C CYS A 84 6.72 -15.63 -1.22
N SER A 85 7.85 -14.96 -1.42
CA SER A 85 8.00 -13.51 -1.33
C SER A 85 8.67 -12.97 -2.59
N ILE A 86 8.10 -11.93 -3.18
CA ILE A 86 8.65 -11.23 -4.34
C ILE A 86 8.90 -9.78 -3.95
N THR A 87 10.10 -9.27 -4.21
CA THR A 87 10.38 -7.83 -4.17
C THR A 87 10.67 -7.35 -5.58
N MET A 88 9.97 -6.32 -6.05
CA MET A 88 10.13 -5.77 -7.39
C MET A 88 9.84 -4.26 -7.43
N PRO A 89 10.16 -3.56 -8.53
CA PRO A 89 9.81 -2.15 -8.68
C PRO A 89 8.30 -1.93 -8.59
N SER A 90 7.88 -0.99 -7.75
CA SER A 90 6.46 -0.68 -7.55
C SER A 90 5.83 -0.09 -8.82
N ALA A 91 6.63 0.54 -9.67
CA ALA A 91 6.24 1.07 -10.97
C ALA A 91 5.88 -0.04 -11.96
N ASP A 92 6.69 -1.10 -12.03
CA ASP A 92 6.44 -2.25 -12.89
C ASP A 92 5.15 -2.96 -12.48
N PHE A 93 5.01 -3.27 -11.19
CA PHE A 93 3.78 -3.89 -10.69
C PHE A 93 2.55 -2.99 -10.90
N SER A 94 2.71 -1.67 -10.73
CA SER A 94 1.65 -0.71 -11.02
C SER A 94 1.22 -0.72 -12.48
N LYS A 95 2.16 -0.82 -13.41
CA LYS A 95 1.87 -0.90 -14.84
C LYS A 95 1.09 -2.19 -15.16
N ILE A 96 1.55 -3.33 -14.63
CA ILE A 96 0.88 -4.63 -14.79
C ILE A 96 -0.56 -4.55 -14.30
N ALA A 97 -0.79 -4.10 -13.06
CA ALA A 97 -2.13 -4.04 -12.50
C ALA A 97 -3.07 -3.18 -13.35
N ARG A 98 -2.61 -2.02 -13.84
CA ARG A 98 -3.41 -1.12 -14.70
C ARG A 98 -3.69 -1.73 -16.07
N ASP A 99 -2.66 -2.25 -16.74
CA ASP A 99 -2.78 -2.82 -18.08
C ASP A 99 -3.76 -4.00 -18.08
N PHE A 100 -3.60 -4.94 -17.15
CA PHE A 100 -4.42 -6.14 -17.10
C PHE A 100 -5.85 -5.92 -16.65
N LYS A 101 -6.15 -4.85 -15.90
CA LYS A 101 -7.55 -4.47 -15.57
C LYS A 101 -8.38 -4.19 -16.81
N THR A 102 -7.74 -3.69 -17.88
CA THR A 102 -8.44 -3.43 -19.15
C THR A 102 -8.78 -4.71 -19.90
N MET A 103 -8.10 -5.82 -19.58
CA MET A 103 -8.26 -7.11 -20.25
C MET A 103 -9.20 -8.06 -19.50
N SER A 104 -9.09 -8.11 -18.16
CA SER A 104 -9.85 -9.05 -17.33
C SER A 104 -10.11 -8.50 -15.93
N GLU A 105 -11.17 -9.00 -15.30
CA GLU A 105 -11.48 -8.74 -13.89
C GLU A 105 -10.60 -9.54 -12.92
N SER A 106 -9.81 -10.49 -13.44
CA SER A 106 -8.93 -11.38 -12.71
C SER A 106 -7.49 -11.27 -13.20
N LEU A 107 -6.54 -11.20 -12.29
CA LEU A 107 -5.11 -11.32 -12.57
C LEU A 107 -4.55 -12.54 -11.84
N GLN A 108 -3.98 -13.47 -12.58
CA GLN A 108 -3.29 -14.65 -12.06
C GLN A 108 -1.80 -14.33 -11.84
N ILE A 109 -1.29 -14.64 -10.66
CA ILE A 109 0.11 -14.51 -10.27
C ILE A 109 0.67 -15.92 -10.06
N ILE A 110 1.63 -16.28 -10.91
CA ILE A 110 2.27 -17.60 -10.91
C ILE A 110 3.74 -17.40 -10.55
N VAL A 111 4.19 -18.04 -9.49
CA VAL A 111 5.57 -17.91 -9.01
C VAL A 111 6.28 -19.25 -9.03
N THR A 112 7.49 -19.23 -9.58
CA THR A 112 8.41 -20.35 -9.69
C THR A 112 9.79 -19.90 -9.24
N LYS A 113 10.73 -20.83 -9.02
CA LYS A 113 12.12 -20.48 -8.65
C LYS A 113 12.80 -19.56 -9.69
N GLU A 114 12.38 -19.66 -10.94
CA GLU A 114 13.03 -18.98 -12.06
C GLU A 114 12.33 -17.69 -12.48
N SER A 115 11.06 -17.51 -12.12
CA SER A 115 10.27 -16.38 -12.60
C SER A 115 8.99 -16.13 -11.81
N VAL A 116 8.54 -14.88 -11.84
CA VAL A 116 7.16 -14.49 -11.55
C VAL A 116 6.45 -14.15 -12.87
N LYS A 117 5.27 -14.73 -13.06
CA LYS A 117 4.43 -14.51 -14.24
C LYS A 117 3.08 -13.96 -13.83
N PHE A 118 2.70 -12.86 -14.47
CA PHE A 118 1.39 -12.25 -14.37
C PHE A 118 0.61 -12.60 -15.63
N LYS A 119 -0.56 -13.24 -15.50
CA LYS A 119 -1.41 -13.65 -16.61
C LYS A 119 -2.82 -13.10 -16.39
N ALA A 120 -3.47 -12.64 -17.46
CA ALA A 120 -4.92 -12.49 -17.45
C ALA A 120 -5.53 -13.02 -18.74
N GLU A 121 -6.79 -13.40 -18.63
CA GLU A 121 -7.59 -13.95 -19.72
C GLU A 121 -8.99 -13.32 -19.63
N GLY A 122 -9.47 -12.80 -20.75
CA GLY A 122 -10.75 -12.11 -20.83
C GLY A 122 -11.34 -12.21 -22.24
N GLN A 123 -12.47 -11.54 -22.46
CA GLN A 123 -13.25 -11.67 -23.70
C GLN A 123 -12.47 -11.25 -24.95
N ILE A 124 -11.60 -10.25 -24.83
CA ILE A 124 -10.83 -9.71 -25.95
C ILE A 124 -9.56 -10.53 -26.25
N GLY A 125 -9.17 -11.45 -25.36
CA GLY A 125 -7.96 -12.26 -25.50
C GLY A 125 -7.25 -12.54 -24.17
N SER A 126 -6.04 -13.06 -24.28
CA SER A 126 -5.16 -13.35 -23.13
C SER A 126 -3.82 -12.65 -23.26
N GLY A 127 -3.18 -12.39 -22.13
CA GLY A 127 -1.87 -11.76 -22.07
C GLY A 127 -1.06 -12.29 -20.88
N SER A 128 0.26 -12.21 -20.97
CA SER A 128 1.13 -12.47 -19.83
C SER A 128 2.42 -11.68 -19.87
N VAL A 129 2.89 -11.27 -18.70
CA VAL A 129 4.20 -10.64 -18.48
C VAL A 129 4.99 -11.53 -17.52
N ILE A 130 6.28 -11.75 -17.83
CA ILE A 130 7.15 -12.63 -17.06
C ILE A 130 8.38 -11.83 -16.65
N PHE A 131 8.70 -11.85 -15.35
CA PHE A 131 9.94 -11.32 -14.82
C PHE A 131 10.81 -12.44 -14.28
N LYS A 132 12.11 -12.35 -14.56
CA LYS A 132 13.13 -13.23 -14.00
C LYS A 132 13.86 -12.48 -12.88
N PRO A 133 14.26 -13.17 -11.81
CA PRO A 133 15.02 -12.55 -10.74
C PRO A 133 16.36 -12.06 -11.27
N HIS A 134 16.72 -10.85 -10.91
CA HIS A 134 17.98 -10.22 -11.28
C HIS A 134 18.36 -9.17 -10.24
N THR A 135 19.64 -8.82 -10.19
CA THR A 135 20.16 -7.78 -9.31
C THR A 135 20.84 -6.73 -10.16
N ASP A 136 20.31 -5.51 -10.12
CA ASP A 136 20.93 -4.32 -10.68
C ASP A 136 21.83 -3.69 -9.61
N LEU A 137 23.12 -3.58 -9.92
CA LEU A 137 24.13 -3.05 -8.99
C LEU A 137 24.14 -1.52 -8.95
N ASP A 138 23.70 -0.87 -10.02
CA ASP A 138 23.67 0.59 -10.14
C ASP A 138 22.37 1.13 -9.54
N ASN A 139 21.26 0.42 -9.74
CA ASN A 139 19.93 0.78 -9.23
C ASN A 139 19.30 -0.40 -8.47
N PRO A 140 19.62 -0.60 -7.17
CA PRO A 140 19.08 -1.72 -6.39
C PRO A 140 17.55 -1.81 -6.35
N ASP A 141 16.85 -0.67 -6.49
CA ASP A 141 15.39 -0.59 -6.50
C ASP A 141 14.75 -1.12 -7.79
N GLU A 142 15.54 -1.25 -8.88
CA GLU A 142 15.12 -1.87 -10.14
C GLU A 142 15.27 -3.41 -10.11
N SER A 143 15.88 -3.95 -9.06
CA SER A 143 16.10 -5.39 -8.91
C SER A 143 14.81 -6.16 -8.66
N ILE A 144 14.79 -7.43 -9.09
CA ILE A 144 13.70 -8.35 -8.81
C ILE A 144 14.24 -9.53 -8.01
N LYS A 145 13.70 -9.73 -6.81
CA LYS A 145 14.07 -10.81 -5.89
C LYS A 145 12.88 -11.73 -5.67
N ILE A 146 13.14 -13.03 -5.67
CA ILE A 146 12.14 -14.07 -5.43
C ILE A 146 12.71 -15.02 -4.38
N ASP A 147 12.08 -15.03 -3.21
CA ASP A 147 12.34 -15.99 -2.14
C ASP A 147 11.19 -17.00 -2.11
N MET A 148 11.46 -18.23 -2.56
CA MET A 148 10.40 -19.23 -2.78
C MET A 148 10.66 -20.52 -1.99
N ASN A 149 9.74 -20.82 -1.08
CA ASN A 149 9.67 -22.10 -0.38
C ASN A 149 8.86 -23.11 -1.21
N GLN A 150 7.68 -22.70 -1.69
CA GLN A 150 6.81 -23.50 -2.55
C GLN A 150 6.34 -22.70 -3.77
N PRO A 151 6.14 -23.32 -4.94
CA PRO A 151 5.50 -22.66 -6.07
C PRO A 151 4.07 -22.25 -5.72
N VAL A 152 3.65 -21.09 -6.21
CA VAL A 152 2.32 -20.54 -5.92
C VAL A 152 1.64 -20.14 -7.23
N ASN A 153 0.33 -20.39 -7.32
CA ASN A 153 -0.49 -19.96 -8.44
C ASN A 153 -1.84 -19.45 -7.93
N LEU A 154 -1.95 -18.13 -7.76
CA LEU A 154 -3.12 -17.49 -7.16
C LEU A 154 -3.74 -16.48 -8.10
N THR A 155 -5.06 -16.40 -8.09
CA THR A 155 -5.83 -15.43 -8.87
C THR A 155 -6.40 -14.35 -7.97
N PHE A 156 -6.33 -13.08 -8.37
CA PHE A 156 -6.81 -11.94 -7.61
C PHE A 156 -7.75 -11.07 -8.43
N GLY A 157 -8.65 -10.35 -7.76
CA GLY A 157 -9.48 -9.34 -8.43
C GLY A 157 -8.65 -8.15 -8.91
N ALA A 158 -8.62 -7.91 -10.23
CA ALA A 158 -7.84 -6.83 -10.84
C ALA A 158 -8.26 -5.43 -10.33
N LYS A 159 -9.53 -5.28 -9.93
CA LYS A 159 -10.05 -4.06 -9.28
C LYS A 159 -9.25 -3.71 -8.03
N TYR A 160 -9.08 -4.66 -7.11
CA TYR A 160 -8.39 -4.45 -5.83
C TYR A 160 -6.90 -4.22 -6.03
N LEU A 161 -6.26 -4.96 -6.95
CA LEU A 161 -4.87 -4.70 -7.30
C LEU A 161 -4.65 -3.27 -7.83
N ASN A 162 -5.62 -2.71 -8.56
CA ASN A 162 -5.55 -1.31 -8.99
C ASN A 162 -5.68 -0.30 -7.86
N ASP A 163 -6.42 -0.64 -6.81
CA ASP A 163 -6.49 0.20 -5.62
C ASP A 163 -5.18 0.13 -4.81
N ILE A 164 -4.57 -1.06 -4.72
CA ILE A 164 -3.27 -1.28 -4.05
C ILE A 164 -2.15 -0.46 -4.71
N VAL A 165 -2.05 -0.47 -6.04
CA VAL A 165 -0.95 0.23 -6.76
C VAL A 165 -1.09 1.75 -6.77
N LYS A 166 -2.14 2.32 -6.16
CA LYS A 166 -2.17 3.76 -5.85
C LYS A 166 -1.12 4.14 -4.82
N ALA A 167 -0.69 3.19 -3.99
CA ALA A 167 0.37 3.37 -3.00
C ALA A 167 1.80 3.31 -3.58
N SER A 168 1.98 3.03 -4.88
CA SER A 168 3.31 3.00 -5.51
C SER A 168 4.07 4.33 -5.42
N THR A 169 3.40 5.45 -5.12
CA THR A 169 4.06 6.74 -4.88
C THR A 169 4.76 6.82 -3.51
N LEU A 170 4.50 5.87 -2.62
CA LEU A 170 5.04 5.84 -1.26
C LEU A 170 6.40 5.12 -1.16
N SER A 171 6.67 4.21 -2.10
CA SER A 171 7.87 3.36 -2.12
C SER A 171 8.26 3.02 -3.55
N SER A 172 9.56 3.05 -3.86
CA SER A 172 10.12 2.62 -5.15
C SER A 172 9.94 1.12 -5.40
N THR A 173 9.82 0.33 -4.33
CA THR A 173 9.64 -1.12 -4.39
C THR A 173 8.34 -1.56 -3.71
N ILE A 174 7.82 -2.72 -4.14
CA ILE A 174 6.73 -3.44 -3.50
C ILE A 174 7.21 -4.83 -3.10
N THR A 175 6.79 -5.29 -1.91
CA THR A 175 6.97 -6.68 -1.49
C THR A 175 5.63 -7.40 -1.52
N ILE A 176 5.55 -8.49 -2.28
CA ILE A 176 4.35 -9.30 -2.45
C ILE A 176 4.62 -10.66 -1.79
N LYS A 177 3.88 -10.99 -0.73
CA LYS A 177 3.96 -12.29 -0.08
C LYS A 177 2.71 -13.10 -0.35
N LEU A 178 2.89 -14.35 -0.75
CA LEU A 178 1.85 -15.24 -1.23
C LEU A 178 1.89 -16.56 -0.47
N THR A 179 0.70 -17.09 -0.19
CA THR A 179 0.47 -18.43 0.35
C THR A 179 -0.92 -18.90 -0.07
N ASP A 180 -1.10 -20.20 -0.25
CA ASP A 180 -2.41 -20.77 -0.61
C ASP A 180 -3.37 -20.86 0.61
N LYS A 181 -2.87 -20.57 1.81
CA LYS A 181 -3.62 -20.76 3.08
C LYS A 181 -4.21 -19.48 3.65
N ALA A 182 -3.83 -18.32 3.13
CA ALA A 182 -4.16 -17.03 3.71
C ALA A 182 -4.22 -15.91 2.66
N PRO A 183 -4.76 -14.73 3.01
CA PRO A 183 -4.69 -13.56 2.13
C PRO A 183 -3.25 -13.20 1.76
N ALA A 184 -3.05 -12.81 0.50
CA ALA A 184 -1.78 -12.28 0.05
C ALA A 184 -1.50 -10.91 0.68
N LEU A 185 -0.22 -10.66 0.99
CA LEU A 185 0.25 -9.40 1.52
C LEU A 185 0.95 -8.58 0.42
N PHE A 186 0.53 -7.33 0.26
CA PHE A 186 1.20 -6.33 -0.59
C PHE A 186 1.70 -5.20 0.31
N GLU A 187 3.02 -5.08 0.43
CA GLU A 187 3.68 -4.15 1.35
C GLU A 187 4.46 -3.08 0.59
N PHE A 188 4.22 -1.82 0.97
CA PHE A 188 5.02 -0.66 0.59
C PHE A 188 5.75 -0.14 1.83
N LYS A 189 7.07 -0.11 1.79
CA LYS A 189 7.89 0.34 2.93
C LYS A 189 7.95 1.87 2.98
N LEU A 190 7.81 2.42 4.18
CA LEU A 190 7.97 3.85 4.46
C LEU A 190 9.23 4.05 5.33
N PRO A 191 9.79 5.28 5.40
CA PRO A 191 10.94 5.55 6.27
C PRO A 191 10.75 5.17 7.74
N SER A 192 9.51 5.22 8.24
CA SER A 192 9.17 4.90 9.64
C SER A 192 7.94 4.01 9.76
N GLY A 193 7.82 3.01 8.88
CA GLY A 193 6.74 2.02 8.93
C GLY A 193 6.50 1.35 7.59
N TYR A 194 5.26 0.94 7.37
CA TYR A 194 4.81 0.31 6.14
C TYR A 194 3.33 0.56 5.91
N LEU A 195 2.91 0.46 4.65
CA LEU A 195 1.52 0.31 4.27
C LEU A 195 1.32 -1.10 3.71
N ARG A 196 0.42 -1.86 4.34
CA ARG A 196 0.14 -3.26 4.02
C ARG A 196 -1.29 -3.42 3.56
N TYR A 197 -1.47 -4.09 2.43
CA TYR A 197 -2.77 -4.52 1.94
C TYR A 197 -2.86 -6.03 1.99
N TYR A 198 -3.95 -6.55 2.57
CA TYR A 198 -4.27 -7.96 2.58
C TYR A 198 -5.38 -8.22 1.58
N LEU A 199 -5.16 -9.14 0.65
CA LEU A 199 -6.13 -9.47 -0.39
C LEU A 199 -6.29 -10.99 -0.50
N ALA A 200 -7.50 -11.47 -0.23
CA ALA A 200 -7.82 -12.88 -0.42
C ALA A 200 -7.74 -13.25 -1.91
N PRO A 201 -7.15 -14.42 -2.25
CA PRO A 201 -7.25 -14.94 -3.60
C PRO A 201 -8.71 -15.27 -3.94
N LYS A 202 -9.05 -15.20 -5.24
CA LYS A 202 -10.27 -15.81 -5.75
C LYS A 202 -10.08 -17.32 -5.73
N PHE A 203 -10.99 -18.02 -5.09
CA PHE A 203 -11.12 -19.45 -5.29
C PHE A 203 -11.73 -19.67 -6.68
N GLU A 204 -11.14 -20.55 -7.47
CA GLU A 204 -11.86 -21.12 -8.60
C GLU A 204 -12.93 -22.03 -7.98
N ASP A 205 -14.20 -21.79 -8.28
CA ASP A 205 -15.25 -22.76 -7.94
C ASP A 205 -14.86 -24.07 -8.66
N GLU A 206 -14.48 -25.10 -7.90
CA GLU A 206 -14.33 -26.44 -8.44
C GLU A 206 -15.71 -26.87 -8.96
N GLU A 207 -15.92 -26.83 -10.28
CA GLU A 207 -16.97 -27.62 -10.93
C GLU A 207 -16.64 -29.11 -10.90
#